data_AF-A0A2H0EPX7-F1
#
_entry.id   AF-A0A2H0EPX7-F1
#
_cell.length_a   1.000
_cell.length_b   1.000
_cell.length_c   1.000
_cell.angle_alpha   90.00
_cell.angle_beta   90.00
_cell.angle_gamma   90.00
#
_symmetry.space_group_name_H-M   'P 1'
#
loop_
_entity.id
_entity.type
_entity.pdbx_description
1 polymer ?
#
loop_
_entity_poly.entity_id
_entity_poly.type
_entity_poly.pdbx_seq_one_letter_code
_entity_poly.pdbx_strand_id
1 'polypeptide(L)'
;AHARAVAFWNDAFRTALGRHPTALGRVVATRGVAARGRAFIDAALAAVAAFDAFTPGDDPYGEHDFGVVAIHGVAVWFKIDVYDPDYAFGSQNPADPGCTRRVLTLLLPEEY
;
A
#
# COMPACT_ATOMS: atom_id res chain seq x y z
N ALA A 1 14.89 -14.14 -0.17
CA ALA A 1 14.01 -14.82 0.81
C ALA A 1 13.21 -13.81 1.63
N HIS A 2 13.87 -12.78 2.19
CA HIS A 2 13.22 -11.74 2.99
C HIS A 2 12.21 -10.87 2.19
N ALA A 3 12.64 -10.20 1.12
CA ALA A 3 11.78 -9.35 0.29
C ALA A 3 10.52 -10.07 -0.23
N ARG A 4 10.65 -11.32 -0.70
CA ARG A 4 9.51 -12.13 -1.14
C ARG A 4 8.44 -12.34 -0.05
N ALA A 5 8.85 -12.50 1.21
CA ALA A 5 7.92 -12.64 2.32
C ALA A 5 7.24 -11.30 2.65
N VAL A 6 7.98 -10.19 2.56
CA VAL A 6 7.42 -8.84 2.68
C VAL A 6 6.39 -8.58 1.59
N ALA A 7 6.74 -8.85 0.33
CA ALA A 7 5.84 -8.76 -0.82
C ALA A 7 4.56 -9.58 -0.65
N PHE A 8 4.69 -10.84 -0.22
CA PHE A 8 3.53 -11.68 0.05
C PHE A 8 2.55 -11.02 1.03
N TRP A 9 3.05 -10.45 2.13
CA TRP A 9 2.19 -9.81 3.13
C TRP A 9 1.68 -8.43 2.71
N ASN A 10 2.45 -7.68 1.92
CA ASN A 10 2.02 -6.43 1.30
C ASN A 10 0.89 -6.68 0.31
N ASP A 11 1.01 -7.69 -0.54
CA ASP A 11 -0.04 -8.12 -1.47
C ASP A 11 -1.29 -8.61 -0.73
N ALA A 12 -1.12 -9.44 0.30
CA ALA A 12 -2.23 -9.92 1.13
C ALA A 12 -2.99 -8.75 1.80
N PHE A 13 -2.27 -7.75 2.29
CA PHE A 13 -2.85 -6.54 2.89
C PHE A 13 -3.57 -5.65 1.86
N ARG A 14 -2.90 -5.39 0.73
CA ARG A 14 -3.37 -4.53 -0.38
C ARG A 14 -4.61 -5.11 -1.04
N THR A 15 -4.58 -6.39 -1.40
CA THR A 15 -5.70 -7.07 -2.07
C THR A 15 -6.93 -7.12 -1.16
N ALA A 16 -6.72 -7.28 0.15
CA ALA A 16 -7.79 -7.24 1.15
C ALA A 16 -8.25 -5.82 1.52
N LEU A 17 -7.59 -4.77 1.01
CA LEU A 17 -7.80 -3.37 1.36
C LEU A 17 -7.82 -3.16 2.88
N GLY A 18 -6.82 -3.72 3.55
CA GLY A 18 -6.63 -3.65 5.00
C GLY A 18 -7.56 -4.51 5.85
N ARG A 19 -8.37 -5.39 5.22
CA ARG A 19 -9.29 -6.30 5.92
C ARG A 19 -8.75 -7.74 6.05
N HIS A 20 -7.45 -7.96 5.86
CA HIS A 20 -6.87 -9.28 6.01
C HIS A 20 -6.86 -9.69 7.50
N PRO A 21 -7.18 -10.96 7.85
CA PRO A 21 -7.23 -11.41 9.24
C PRO A 21 -5.85 -11.50 9.95
N THR A 22 -4.76 -11.13 9.28
CA THR A 22 -3.39 -11.41 9.75
C THR A 22 -2.47 -10.24 9.42
N ALA A 23 -2.42 -9.81 8.16
CA ALA A 23 -1.77 -8.55 7.82
C ALA A 23 -2.68 -7.39 8.28
N LEU A 24 -2.47 -6.92 9.51
CA LEU A 24 -3.25 -5.85 10.11
C LEU A 24 -2.68 -4.49 9.72
N GLY A 25 -3.54 -3.46 9.69
CA GLY A 25 -3.10 -2.15 9.25
C GLY A 25 -4.19 -1.12 9.07
N ARG A 26 -3.83 -0.04 8.36
CA ARG A 26 -4.72 1.06 8.00
C ARG A 26 -4.63 1.33 6.51
N VAL A 27 -5.75 1.71 5.92
CA VAL A 27 -5.79 2.30 4.57
C VAL A 27 -6.18 3.75 4.73
N VAL A 28 -5.36 4.65 4.20
CA VAL A 28 -5.53 6.10 4.33
C VAL A 28 -5.40 6.75 2.96
N ALA A 29 -5.99 7.93 2.82
CA ALA A 29 -5.85 8.77 1.64
C ALA A 29 -5.40 10.16 2.09
N THR A 30 -4.46 10.76 1.36
CA THR A 30 -4.08 12.15 1.57
C THR A 30 -5.24 13.10 1.27
N ARG A 31 -5.07 14.37 1.67
CA ARG A 31 -6.09 15.39 1.44
C ARG A 31 -6.40 15.58 -0.04
N GLY A 32 -5.41 15.54 -0.92
CA GLY A 32 -5.56 15.70 -2.36
C GLY A 32 -6.41 14.58 -2.97
N VAL A 33 -6.14 13.32 -2.59
CA VAL A 33 -6.97 12.17 -3.01
C VAL A 33 -8.38 12.26 -2.42
N ALA A 34 -8.51 12.58 -1.12
CA ALA A 34 -9.81 12.68 -0.45
C ALA A 34 -10.70 13.79 -1.04
N ALA A 35 -10.12 14.92 -1.44
CA ALA A 35 -10.83 16.04 -2.05
C ALA A 35 -11.47 15.70 -3.41
N ARG A 36 -11.02 14.62 -4.07
CA ARG A 36 -11.61 14.14 -5.34
C ARG A 36 -12.89 13.33 -5.14
N GLY A 37 -13.27 13.06 -3.89
CA GLY A 37 -14.55 12.46 -3.54
C GLY A 37 -14.54 10.93 -3.48
N ARG A 38 -15.64 10.38 -2.96
CA ARG A 38 -15.73 8.96 -2.58
C ARG A 38 -15.57 8.02 -3.77
N ALA A 39 -16.20 8.31 -4.90
CA ALA A 39 -16.12 7.48 -6.10
C ALA A 39 -14.68 7.38 -6.64
N PHE A 40 -13.90 8.47 -6.56
CA PHE A 40 -12.49 8.46 -6.94
C PHE A 40 -11.65 7.58 -6.02
N ILE A 41 -11.87 7.68 -4.71
CA ILE A 41 -11.20 6.81 -3.72
C ILE A 41 -11.56 5.35 -3.95
N ASP A 42 -12.84 5.02 -4.15
CA ASP A 42 -13.28 3.64 -4.36
C ASP A 42 -12.67 3.05 -5.66
N ALA A 43 -12.58 3.84 -6.72
CA ALA A 43 -11.90 3.44 -7.96
C ALA A 43 -10.39 3.25 -7.75
N ALA A 44 -9.74 4.14 -7.00
CA ALA A 44 -8.32 4.00 -6.64
C ALA A 44 -8.07 2.73 -5.82
N LEU A 45 -8.90 2.46 -4.81
CA LEU A 45 -8.81 1.24 -4.00
C LEU A 45 -9.00 -0.01 -4.86
N ALA A 46 -9.98 -0.03 -5.75
CA ALA A 46 -10.20 -1.16 -6.65
C ALA A 46 -9.00 -1.41 -7.58
N ALA A 47 -8.45 -0.35 -8.17
CA ALA A 47 -7.26 -0.44 -9.02
C ALA A 47 -6.03 -0.91 -8.23
N VAL A 48 -5.83 -0.37 -7.03
CA VAL A 48 -4.74 -0.78 -6.13
C VAL A 48 -4.89 -2.23 -5.69
N ALA A 49 -6.09 -2.74 -5.41
CA ALA A 49 -6.29 -4.15 -5.08
C ALA A 49 -6.00 -5.09 -6.26
N ALA A 50 -6.23 -4.65 -7.49
CA ALA A 50 -6.02 -5.42 -8.71
C ALA A 50 -4.61 -5.27 -9.31
N PHE A 51 -3.81 -4.33 -8.82
CA PHE A 51 -2.49 -4.02 -9.37
C PHE A 51 -1.54 -5.23 -9.32
N ASP A 52 -0.89 -5.53 -10.44
CA ASP A 52 0.11 -6.60 -10.59
C ASP A 52 1.32 -6.18 -11.44
N ALA A 53 1.38 -4.92 -11.87
CA ALA A 53 2.39 -4.37 -12.76
C ALA A 53 3.66 -3.91 -12.01
N PHE A 54 4.19 -4.74 -11.10
CA PHE A 54 5.44 -4.46 -10.41
C PHE A 54 6.61 -4.62 -11.39
N THR A 55 7.32 -3.51 -11.64
CA THR A 55 8.52 -3.48 -12.48
C THR A 55 9.77 -3.21 -11.65
N PRO A 56 10.98 -3.58 -12.11
CA PRO A 56 12.21 -3.24 -11.39
C PRO A 56 12.44 -1.73 -11.15
N GLY A 57 11.74 -0.85 -11.89
CA GLY A 57 11.81 0.59 -11.70
C GLY A 57 10.95 1.09 -10.53
N ASP A 58 9.73 0.56 -10.41
CA ASP A 58 8.78 0.95 -9.37
C ASP A 58 8.95 0.12 -8.08
N ASP A 59 9.54 -1.08 -8.19
CA ASP A 59 9.77 -2.02 -7.09
C ASP A 59 11.22 -2.54 -7.11
N PRO A 60 12.22 -1.68 -6.81
CA PRO A 60 13.64 -2.06 -6.89
C PRO A 60 14.03 -3.11 -5.85
N TYR A 61 13.26 -3.25 -4.77
CA TYR A 61 13.52 -4.18 -3.67
C TYR A 61 12.71 -5.48 -3.76
N GLY A 62 11.70 -5.55 -4.64
CA GLY A 62 10.85 -6.72 -4.77
C GLY A 62 9.91 -6.91 -3.57
N GLU A 63 9.52 -5.81 -2.91
CA GLU A 63 8.71 -5.81 -1.69
C GLU A 63 7.25 -5.44 -1.96
N HIS A 64 6.91 -5.08 -3.20
CA HIS A 64 5.54 -4.76 -3.62
C HIS A 64 4.90 -3.66 -2.74
N ASP A 65 5.69 -2.68 -2.33
CA ASP A 65 5.31 -1.63 -1.39
C ASP A 65 4.99 -0.30 -2.07
N PHE A 66 5.17 -0.19 -3.38
CA PHE A 66 4.88 1.02 -4.15
C PHE A 66 4.29 0.70 -5.53
N GLY A 67 3.45 1.59 -6.04
CA GLY A 67 3.01 1.55 -7.42
C GLY A 67 2.13 2.74 -7.81
N VAL A 68 1.81 2.81 -9.10
CA VAL A 68 1.05 3.91 -9.69
C VAL A 68 -0.16 3.37 -10.44
N VAL A 69 -1.35 3.90 -10.13
CA VAL A 69 -2.59 3.62 -10.86
C VAL A 69 -3.13 4.91 -11.49
N ALA A 70 -3.84 4.79 -12.61
CA ALA A 70 -4.46 5.92 -13.28
C ALA A 70 -5.98 5.89 -13.11
N ILE A 71 -6.54 6.93 -12.47
CA ILE A 71 -7.98 7.08 -12.23
C ILE A 71 -8.47 8.31 -12.99
N HIS A 72 -9.27 8.10 -14.03
CA HIS A 72 -9.76 9.19 -14.90
C HIS A 72 -8.65 10.11 -15.44
N GLY A 73 -7.50 9.53 -15.81
CA GLY A 73 -6.34 10.27 -16.32
C GLY A 73 -5.49 10.96 -15.23
N VAL A 74 -5.83 10.78 -13.95
CA VAL A 74 -5.05 11.27 -12.81
C VAL A 74 -4.19 10.14 -12.27
N ALA A 75 -2.89 10.36 -12.16
CA ALA A 75 -2.00 9.43 -11.47
C ALA A 75 -2.28 9.46 -9.96
N VAL A 76 -2.45 8.28 -9.38
CA VAL A 76 -2.54 8.06 -7.93
C VAL A 76 -1.46 7.07 -7.58
N TRP A 77 -0.58 7.49 -6.68
CA TRP A 77 0.41 6.59 -6.10
C TRP A 77 -0.23 5.84 -4.95
N PHE A 78 0.21 4.60 -4.76
CA PHE A 78 0.03 3.92 -3.50
C PHE A 78 1.38 3.54 -2.93
N LYS A 79 1.49 3.58 -1.61
CA LYS A 79 2.61 3.00 -0.89
C LYS A 79 2.17 2.22 0.34
N ILE A 80 2.95 1.23 0.76
CA ILE A 80 2.73 0.41 1.96
C ILE A 80 3.91 0.57 2.89
N ASP A 81 3.73 1.37 3.93
CA ASP A 81 4.72 1.50 5.00
C ASP A 81 4.52 0.37 6.04
N VAL A 82 5.60 -0.30 6.45
CA VAL A 82 5.57 -1.41 7.41
C VAL A 82 6.11 -0.98 8.78
N TYR A 83 5.23 -0.80 9.74
CA TYR A 83 5.52 -0.36 11.09
C TYR A 83 5.55 -1.50 12.11
N ASP A 84 6.05 -1.21 13.31
CA ASP A 84 5.79 -1.98 14.53
C ASP A 84 4.28 -1.96 14.93
N PRO A 85 3.86 -2.77 15.92
CA PRO A 85 2.47 -2.82 16.37
C PRO A 85 1.85 -1.50 16.85
N ASP A 86 2.69 -0.54 17.26
CA ASP A 86 2.30 0.74 17.84
C ASP A 86 2.30 1.89 16.81
N TYR A 87 2.70 1.62 15.56
CA TYR A 87 2.91 2.62 14.50
C TYR A 87 3.96 3.68 14.85
N ALA A 88 4.93 3.35 15.71
CA ALA A 88 5.95 4.30 16.16
C ALA A 88 7.18 4.31 15.24
N PHE A 89 7.65 3.12 14.85
CA PHE A 89 8.84 2.95 14.02
C PHE A 89 8.64 1.86 12.96
N GLY A 90 9.59 1.75 12.03
CA GLY A 90 9.66 0.59 11.13
C GLY A 90 9.90 -0.70 11.92
N SER A 91 9.21 -1.78 11.56
CA SER A 91 9.40 -3.05 12.25
C SER A 91 10.77 -3.64 11.97
N GLN A 92 11.41 -4.22 13.00
CA GLN A 92 12.66 -4.94 12.86
C GLN A 92 12.51 -6.28 12.12
N ASN A 93 11.28 -6.78 11.97
CA ASN A 93 10.96 -7.99 11.22
C ASN A 93 9.76 -7.76 10.29
N PRO A 94 9.96 -7.05 9.15
CA PRO A 94 8.87 -6.67 8.25
C PRO A 94 8.17 -7.86 7.57
N ALA A 95 8.83 -9.03 7.56
CA ALA A 95 8.31 -10.27 7.02
C ALA A 95 7.37 -11.02 7.97
N ASP A 96 7.27 -10.63 9.25
CA ASP A 96 6.37 -11.24 10.23
C ASP A 96 5.11 -10.37 10.46
N PRO A 97 3.91 -10.84 10.05
CA PRO A 97 2.67 -10.09 10.21
C PRO A 97 2.26 -9.95 11.69
N GLY A 98 2.73 -10.84 12.58
CA GLY A 98 2.47 -10.74 14.02
C GLY A 98 3.19 -9.56 14.68
N CYS A 99 4.33 -9.16 14.12
CA CYS A 99 5.16 -8.07 14.62
C CYS A 99 5.04 -6.78 13.79
N THR A 100 4.06 -6.69 12.90
CA THR A 100 3.93 -5.55 11.97
C THR A 100 2.53 -4.96 11.91
N ARG A 101 2.47 -3.70 11.48
CA ARG A 101 1.27 -3.02 11.00
C ARG A 101 1.58 -2.36 9.67
N ARG A 102 0.70 -2.56 8.69
CA ARG A 102 0.85 -1.95 7.36
C ARG A 102 0.01 -0.68 7.24
N VAL A 103 0.53 0.32 6.53
CA VAL A 103 -0.23 1.52 6.18
C VAL A 103 -0.21 1.67 4.67
N LEU A 104 -1.36 1.39 4.03
CA LEU A 104 -1.57 1.66 2.61
C LEU A 104 -2.01 3.12 2.48
N THR A 105 -1.16 3.95 1.89
CA THR A 105 -1.46 5.36 1.63
C THR A 105 -1.75 5.57 0.16
N LEU A 106 -2.93 6.11 -0.16
CA LEU A 106 -3.24 6.68 -1.46
C LEU A 106 -2.84 8.16 -1.47
N LEU A 107 -2.04 8.58 -2.45
CA LEU A 107 -1.56 9.95 -2.57
C LEU A 107 -1.44 10.40 -4.03
N LEU A 108 -1.52 11.71 -4.27
CA LEU A 108 -1.15 12.29 -5.55
C LEU A 108 0.37 12.43 -5.65
N PRO A 109 0.95 12.40 -6.87
CA PRO A 109 2.40 12.59 -7.06
C PRO A 109 2.93 13.88 -6.45
N GLU A 110 2.14 14.96 -6.45
CA GLU A 110 2.53 16.26 -5.89
C GLU A 110 2.47 16.33 -4.36
N GLU A 111 2.02 15.26 -3.70
CA GLU A 111 1.95 15.14 -2.23
C GLU A 111 3.09 14.28 -1.65
N TYR A 112 4.00 13.80 -2.51
CA TYR A 112 5.21 13.07 -2.15
C TYR A 112 6.44 13.98 -2.20
#